data_AF-A0A662HRM2-F1
#
_entry.id   AF-A0A662HRM2-F1
#
_cell.length_a   1.000
_cell.length_b   1.000
_cell.length_c   1.000
_cell.angle_alpha   90.00
_cell.angle_beta   90.00
_cell.angle_gamma   90.00
#
_symmetry.space_group_name_H-M   'P 1'
#
loop_
_entity.id
_entity.type
_entity.pdbx_description
1 polymer ?
#
loop_
_entity_poly.entity_id
_entity_poly.type
_entity_poly.pdbx_seq_one_letter_code
_entity_poly.pdbx_strand_id
1 'polypeptide(L)'
;MLRYILLAIAIVLIATGASLLVYGPGILFMRYAGYSGVVLEVTEEVAVSVEGPFTAPLGGFTAKGTNASEPVIMSTSAPIATPGVSTGHYYLKVEVRVKPNFTPPNTTYKVELFIGESLIGTVFIASDSDPDEDEYVRVIFDMGSMLSSKSLTIRVIKV
;
A
#
# COMPACT_ATOMS: atom_id res chain seq x y z
N MET A 1 -6.42 6.67 65.11
CA MET A 1 -5.42 6.97 64.05
C MET A 1 -5.07 5.75 63.20
N LEU A 2 -4.65 4.63 63.78
CA LEU A 2 -4.24 3.42 63.02
C LEU A 2 -5.29 2.90 62.02
N ARG A 3 -6.58 2.92 62.38
CA ARG A 3 -7.68 2.51 61.49
C ARG A 3 -7.82 3.37 60.23
N TYR A 4 -7.55 4.67 60.33
CA TYR A 4 -7.61 5.59 59.19
C TYR A 4 -6.40 5.44 58.26
N ILE A 5 -5.23 5.12 58.84
CA ILE A 5 -4.01 4.82 58.09
C ILE A 5 -4.17 3.53 57.27
N LEU A 6 -4.73 2.48 57.88
CA LEU A 6 -5.01 1.21 57.20
C LEU A 6 -6.03 1.37 56.07
N LEU A 7 -7.07 2.21 56.27
CA LEU A 7 -8.06 2.51 55.24
C LEU A 7 -7.44 3.26 54.06
N ALA A 8 -6.56 4.23 54.32
CA ALA A 8 -5.86 4.97 53.27
C ALA A 8 -4.94 4.04 52.44
N ILE A 9 -4.21 3.13 53.09
CA ILE A 9 -3.36 2.14 52.42
C ILE A 9 -4.20 1.20 51.54
N ALA A 10 -5.35 0.74 52.03
CA ALA A 10 -6.24 -0.13 51.27
C ALA A 10 -6.79 0.55 50.00
N ILE A 11 -7.17 1.84 50.10
CA ILE A 11 -7.67 2.61 48.95
C ILE A 11 -6.57 2.79 47.89
N VAL A 12 -5.34 3.10 48.32
CA VAL A 12 -4.20 3.24 47.40
C VAL A 12 -3.93 1.92 46.68
N LEU A 13 -3.88 0.80 47.40
CA LEU A 13 -3.65 -0.52 46.80
C LEU A 13 -4.73 -0.91 45.79
N ILE A 14 -6.00 -0.59 46.05
CA ILE A 14 -7.10 -0.85 45.11
C ILE A 14 -6.96 0.03 43.85
N ALA A 15 -6.61 1.32 44.01
CA ALA A 15 -6.41 2.22 42.88
C ALA A 15 -5.19 1.82 42.02
N THR A 16 -4.10 1.37 42.64
CA THR A 16 -2.91 0.87 41.93
C THR A 16 -3.19 -0.47 41.24
N GLY A 17 -3.93 -1.37 41.88
CA GLY A 17 -4.33 -2.65 41.28
C GLY A 17 -5.28 -2.47 40.09
N ALA A 18 -6.25 -1.55 40.20
CA ALA A 18 -7.19 -1.24 39.11
C ALA A 18 -6.50 -0.58 37.91
N SER A 19 -5.51 0.29 38.13
CA SER A 19 -4.75 0.91 37.04
C SER A 19 -3.85 -0.08 36.29
N LEU A 20 -3.30 -1.09 36.97
CA LEU A 20 -2.54 -2.18 36.33
C LEU A 20 -3.42 -3.10 35.46
N LEU A 21 -4.73 -3.19 35.73
CA LEU A 21 -5.67 -3.93 34.88
C LEU A 21 -6.09 -3.13 33.64
N VAL A 22 -6.16 -1.80 33.74
CA VAL A 22 -6.42 -0.90 32.59
C VAL A 22 -5.20 -0.82 31.67
N TYR A 23 -4.00 -0.85 32.25
CA TYR A 23 -2.72 -0.96 31.54
C TYR A 23 -2.17 -2.39 31.57
N GLY A 24 -3.05 -3.40 31.41
CA GLY A 24 -2.59 -4.75 31.14
C GLY A 24 -1.58 -4.71 29.97
N PRO A 25 -0.55 -5.59 29.96
CA PRO A 25 0.41 -5.61 28.87
C PRO A 25 -0.40 -5.71 27.59
N GLY A 26 -0.40 -4.63 26.80
CA GLY A 26 -1.01 -4.64 25.49
C GLY A 26 -0.31 -5.75 24.75
N ILE A 27 -0.97 -6.90 24.62
CA ILE A 27 -0.53 -7.94 23.72
C ILE A 27 -0.65 -7.29 22.35
N LEU A 28 0.46 -6.67 21.91
CA LEU A 28 0.64 -6.25 20.54
C LEU A 28 0.60 -7.55 19.76
N PHE A 29 -0.59 -7.92 19.30
CA PHE A 29 -0.74 -8.95 18.29
C PHE A 29 -0.01 -8.40 17.06
N MET A 30 1.26 -8.73 16.93
CA MET A 30 1.93 -8.72 15.64
C MET A 30 1.23 -9.78 14.79
N ARG A 31 0.14 -9.36 14.14
CA ARG A 31 -0.50 -10.16 13.10
C ARG A 31 0.45 -10.15 11.91
N TYR A 32 1.23 -11.20 11.79
CA TYR A 32 1.88 -11.53 10.53
C TYR A 32 0.78 -11.92 9.54
N ALA A 33 0.28 -10.95 8.78
CA ALA A 33 -0.53 -11.25 7.61
C ALA A 33 0.44 -11.51 6.46
N GLY A 34 0.78 -12.79 6.25
CA GLY A 34 1.43 -13.22 5.03
C GLY A 34 0.40 -13.24 3.91
N TYR A 35 0.67 -12.55 2.80
CA TYR A 35 -0.07 -12.75 1.56
C TYR A 35 0.59 -13.90 0.77
N SER A 36 -0.23 -14.73 0.13
CA SER A 36 0.18 -16.02 -0.49
C SER A 36 1.13 -15.88 -1.70
N GLY A 37 1.39 -14.65 -2.15
CA GLY A 37 2.17 -14.33 -3.35
C GLY A 37 1.47 -13.28 -4.21
N VAL A 38 2.20 -12.74 -5.19
CA VAL A 38 1.67 -11.82 -6.21
C VAL A 38 1.78 -12.49 -7.57
N VAL A 39 0.65 -12.57 -8.29
CA VAL A 39 0.61 -13.00 -9.69
C VAL A 39 0.77 -11.77 -10.58
N LEU A 40 1.65 -11.85 -11.57
CA LEU A 40 1.89 -10.79 -12.54
C LEU A 40 1.34 -11.19 -13.90
N GLU A 41 0.37 -10.43 -14.41
CA GLU A 41 -0.18 -10.55 -15.75
C GLU A 41 0.21 -9.29 -16.54
N VAL A 42 1.40 -9.30 -17.13
CA VAL A 42 2.08 -8.10 -17.64
C VAL A 42 2.39 -8.27 -19.12
N THR A 43 2.11 -7.24 -19.92
CA THR A 43 2.55 -7.18 -21.32
C THR A 43 4.08 -7.23 -21.45
N GLU A 44 4.61 -7.81 -22.52
CA GLU A 44 6.06 -7.94 -22.71
C GLU A 44 6.78 -6.59 -22.93
N GLU A 45 6.04 -5.51 -23.14
CA GLU A 45 6.54 -4.16 -23.44
C GLU A 45 7.12 -3.42 -22.22
N VAL A 46 6.86 -3.87 -20.99
CA VAL A 46 7.30 -3.20 -19.75
C VAL A 46 7.88 -4.18 -18.74
N ALA A 47 8.70 -3.70 -17.82
CA ALA A 47 9.17 -4.48 -16.69
C ALA A 47 8.40 -4.09 -15.42
N VAL A 48 8.04 -5.08 -14.58
CA VAL A 48 7.25 -4.85 -13.37
C VAL A 48 7.94 -5.47 -12.17
N SER A 49 8.10 -4.69 -11.10
CA SER A 49 8.50 -5.17 -9.77
C SER A 49 7.45 -4.79 -8.73
N VAL A 50 7.34 -5.59 -7.68
CA VAL A 50 6.35 -5.40 -6.62
C VAL A 50 7.04 -5.46 -5.27
N GLU A 51 6.69 -4.51 -4.40
CA GLU A 51 7.22 -4.38 -3.05
C GLU A 51 6.09 -4.10 -2.05
N GLY A 52 6.32 -4.51 -0.80
CA GLY A 52 5.42 -4.29 0.32
C GLY A 52 4.85 -5.60 0.88
N PRO A 53 3.75 -5.53 1.66
CA PRO A 53 2.98 -4.33 1.96
C PRO A 53 3.73 -3.36 2.86
N PHE A 54 3.44 -2.07 2.68
CA PHE A 54 3.90 -0.98 3.54
C PHE A 54 2.70 -0.32 4.23
N THR A 55 2.95 0.55 5.20
CA THR A 55 1.91 1.37 5.83
C THR A 55 1.95 2.79 5.28
N ALA A 56 0.79 3.30 4.86
CA ALA A 56 0.66 4.64 4.30
C ALA A 56 0.99 5.70 5.35
N PRO A 57 1.76 6.75 4.98
CA PRO A 57 2.14 7.81 5.90
C PRO A 57 0.93 8.65 6.32
N LEU A 58 1.15 9.54 7.29
CA LEU A 58 0.17 10.59 7.61
C LEU A 58 -0.10 11.44 6.36
N GLY A 59 -1.39 11.65 6.06
CA GLY A 59 -1.84 12.30 4.83
C GLY A 59 -2.13 11.33 3.68
N GLY A 60 -1.68 10.07 3.77
CA GLY A 60 -1.92 9.05 2.76
C GLY A 60 -1.32 9.40 1.39
N PHE A 61 -1.98 8.93 0.32
CA PHE A 61 -1.63 9.26 -1.05
C PHE A 61 -2.87 9.79 -1.78
N THR A 62 -2.71 10.90 -2.50
CA THR A 62 -3.80 11.51 -3.30
C THR A 62 -3.89 10.85 -4.66
N ALA A 63 -5.11 10.63 -5.14
CA ALA A 63 -5.38 10.01 -6.43
C ALA A 63 -4.68 10.75 -7.59
N LYS A 64 -4.06 9.98 -8.48
CA LYS A 64 -3.40 10.47 -9.70
C LYS A 64 -3.33 9.36 -10.75
N GLY A 65 -3.65 9.68 -12.00
CA GLY A 65 -3.70 8.70 -13.10
C GLY A 65 -4.94 7.81 -13.06
N THR A 66 -6.07 8.28 -12.53
CA THR A 66 -7.32 7.49 -12.47
C THR A 66 -8.14 7.54 -13.76
N ASN A 67 -7.68 8.29 -14.77
CA ASN A 67 -8.33 8.45 -16.07
C ASN A 67 -7.33 8.18 -17.20
N ALA A 68 -7.76 7.44 -18.23
CA ALA A 68 -6.94 7.10 -19.39
C ALA A 68 -6.55 8.31 -20.23
N SER A 69 -7.33 9.40 -20.21
CA SER A 69 -6.99 10.65 -20.91
C SER A 69 -5.94 11.48 -20.18
N GLU A 70 -5.66 11.16 -18.90
CA GLU A 70 -4.70 11.87 -18.05
C GLU A 70 -3.79 10.85 -17.34
N PRO A 71 -3.03 10.03 -18.09
CA PRO A 71 -2.15 9.03 -17.50
C PRO A 71 -0.96 9.70 -16.80
N VAL A 72 -0.36 8.99 -15.85
CA VAL A 72 0.93 9.41 -15.28
C VAL A 72 2.06 8.98 -16.21
N ILE A 73 2.82 9.96 -16.69
CA ILE A 73 3.93 9.71 -17.62
C ILE A 73 5.13 9.13 -16.87
N MET A 74 5.71 8.06 -17.39
CA MET A 74 6.98 7.47 -16.93
C MET A 74 8.08 8.53 -16.99
N SER A 75 8.95 8.56 -15.99
CA SER A 75 10.15 9.40 -16.03
C SER A 75 11.15 8.96 -14.96
N THR A 76 12.40 9.43 -15.08
CA THR A 76 13.47 9.22 -14.09
C THR A 76 13.16 9.82 -12.72
N SER A 77 12.21 10.77 -12.64
CA SER A 77 11.73 11.34 -11.38
C SER A 77 10.87 10.40 -10.55
N ALA A 78 10.52 9.23 -11.12
CA ALA A 78 9.71 8.19 -10.48
C ALA A 78 8.34 8.71 -9.99
N PRO A 79 7.52 9.31 -10.86
CA PRO A 79 6.24 9.87 -10.45
C PRO A 79 5.32 8.77 -9.91
N ILE A 80 4.37 9.19 -9.08
CA ILE A 80 3.41 8.29 -8.44
C ILE A 80 2.10 8.27 -9.22
N ALA A 81 1.57 7.08 -9.48
CA ALA A 81 0.19 6.86 -9.91
C ALA A 81 -0.54 6.07 -8.83
N THR A 82 -1.76 6.46 -8.48
CA THR A 82 -2.51 5.80 -7.40
C THR A 82 -4.00 6.13 -7.52
N PRO A 83 -4.92 5.21 -7.19
CA PRO A 83 -6.33 5.56 -7.00
C PRO A 83 -6.56 6.36 -5.71
N GLY A 84 -5.53 6.52 -4.88
CA GLY A 84 -5.58 7.11 -3.55
C GLY A 84 -5.43 6.05 -2.47
N VAL A 85 -4.83 6.43 -1.36
CA VAL A 85 -4.65 5.56 -0.19
C VAL A 85 -4.90 6.35 1.08
N SER A 86 -5.69 5.79 1.99
CA SER A 86 -5.97 6.47 3.26
C SER A 86 -4.79 6.36 4.25
N THR A 87 -4.68 7.31 5.16
CA THR A 87 -3.67 7.28 6.22
C THR A 87 -3.75 5.99 7.05
N GLY A 88 -2.62 5.35 7.32
CA GLY A 88 -2.55 4.14 8.13
C GLY A 88 -3.06 2.87 7.46
N HIS A 89 -3.54 2.94 6.21
CA HIS A 89 -3.84 1.76 5.43
C HIS A 89 -2.56 1.07 4.97
N TYR A 90 -2.66 -0.23 4.70
CA TYR A 90 -1.60 -0.94 3.99
C TYR A 90 -1.65 -0.57 2.51
N TYR A 91 -0.48 -0.48 1.88
CA TYR A 91 -0.40 -0.29 0.44
C TYR A 91 0.63 -1.22 -0.18
N LEU A 92 0.40 -1.53 -1.45
CA LEU A 92 1.34 -2.24 -2.31
C LEU A 92 2.00 -1.24 -3.25
N LYS A 93 3.33 -1.31 -3.39
CA LYS A 93 4.08 -0.53 -4.38
C LYS A 93 4.38 -1.43 -5.57
N VAL A 94 4.03 -0.99 -6.77
CA VAL A 94 4.33 -1.65 -8.04
C VAL A 94 5.14 -0.67 -8.87
N GLU A 95 6.37 -1.00 -9.20
CA GLU A 95 7.15 -0.19 -10.15
C GLU A 95 6.94 -0.75 -11.55
N VAL A 96 6.46 0.09 -12.46
CA VAL A 96 6.38 -0.24 -13.88
C VAL A 96 7.43 0.58 -14.59
N ARG A 97 8.42 -0.11 -15.15
CA ARG A 97 9.60 0.47 -15.78
C ARG A 97 9.54 0.29 -17.29
N VAL A 98 10.13 1.26 -17.99
CA VAL A 98 10.49 1.09 -19.39
C VAL A 98 11.38 -0.14 -19.53
N LYS A 99 11.10 -0.94 -20.56
CA LYS A 99 11.90 -2.09 -20.94
C LYS A 99 12.67 -1.72 -22.20
N PRO A 100 14.02 -1.69 -22.16
CA PRO A 100 14.85 -1.23 -23.27
C PRO A 100 14.53 -1.97 -24.56
N ASN A 101 14.32 -1.24 -25.66
CA ASN A 101 13.96 -1.77 -26.99
C ASN A 101 12.56 -2.40 -27.12
N PHE A 102 11.75 -2.44 -26.05
CA PHE A 102 10.42 -3.06 -26.08
C PHE A 102 9.29 -2.08 -25.76
N THR A 103 9.51 -1.05 -24.93
CA THR A 103 8.47 -0.07 -24.64
C THR A 103 8.28 0.88 -25.81
N PRO A 104 7.14 0.87 -26.51
CA PRO A 104 6.84 1.85 -27.56
C PRO A 104 6.64 3.25 -26.99
N PRO A 105 6.93 4.31 -27.77
CA PRO A 105 6.65 5.69 -27.38
C PRO A 105 5.14 5.97 -27.33
N ASN A 106 4.74 6.99 -26.57
CA ASN A 106 3.38 7.52 -26.42
C ASN A 106 2.31 6.45 -26.17
N THR A 107 2.66 5.43 -25.39
CA THR A 107 1.79 4.27 -25.17
C THR A 107 1.23 4.27 -23.78
N THR A 108 -0.09 4.19 -23.68
CA THR A 108 -0.81 4.12 -22.40
C THR A 108 -0.97 2.67 -21.96
N TYR A 109 -0.72 2.43 -20.68
CA TYR A 109 -0.94 1.17 -19.99
C TYR A 109 -1.95 1.37 -18.87
N LYS A 110 -2.83 0.40 -18.71
CA LYS A 110 -3.72 0.27 -17.56
C LYS A 110 -3.11 -0.73 -16.58
N VAL A 111 -2.99 -0.29 -15.33
CA VAL A 111 -2.47 -1.09 -14.21
C VAL A 111 -3.59 -1.34 -13.21
N GLU A 112 -3.85 -2.60 -12.89
CA GLU A 112 -4.93 -3.04 -12.02
C GLU A 112 -4.40 -3.90 -10.89
N LEU A 113 -4.94 -3.71 -9.68
CA LEU A 113 -4.76 -4.63 -8.55
C LEU A 113 -6.06 -5.38 -8.27
N PHE A 114 -5.95 -6.69 -8.16
CA PHE A 114 -7.00 -7.56 -7.64
C PHE A 114 -6.57 -8.21 -6.32
N ILE A 115 -7.50 -8.31 -5.37
CA ILE A 115 -7.36 -9.12 -4.14
C ILE A 115 -8.39 -10.24 -4.20
N GLY A 116 -7.92 -11.47 -4.42
CA GLY A 116 -8.76 -12.56 -4.91
C GLY A 116 -9.32 -12.21 -6.29
N GLU A 117 -10.65 -12.18 -6.41
CA GLU A 117 -11.36 -11.84 -7.65
C GLU A 117 -11.85 -10.39 -7.68
N SER A 118 -11.66 -9.64 -6.59
CA SER A 118 -12.15 -8.28 -6.47
C SER A 118 -11.14 -7.28 -7.02
N LEU A 119 -11.56 -6.47 -8.01
CA LEU A 119 -10.81 -5.31 -8.46
C LEU A 119 -10.77 -4.27 -7.35
N ILE A 120 -9.55 -3.88 -6.95
CA ILE A 120 -9.32 -2.90 -5.89
C ILE A 120 -9.11 -1.51 -6.45
N GLY A 121 -8.38 -1.41 -7.55
CA GLY A 121 -8.10 -0.13 -8.16
C GLY A 121 -7.50 -0.28 -9.55
N THR A 122 -7.67 0.79 -10.32
CA THR A 122 -7.14 0.94 -11.67
C THR A 122 -6.46 2.29 -11.76
N VAL A 123 -5.28 2.32 -12.36
CA VAL A 123 -4.61 3.56 -12.77
C VAL A 123 -4.08 3.42 -14.19
N PHE A 124 -3.78 4.55 -14.80
CA PHE A 124 -3.24 4.69 -16.13
C PHE A 124 -1.89 5.37 -16.06
N ILE A 125 -0.92 4.77 -16.75
CA ILE A 125 0.43 5.28 -16.90
C ILE A 125 0.76 5.30 -18.39
N ALA A 126 1.74 6.07 -18.81
CA ALA A 126 2.18 6.06 -20.20
C ALA A 126 3.68 6.26 -20.35
N SER A 127 4.25 5.70 -21.40
CA SER A 127 5.55 6.14 -21.92
C SER A 127 5.41 7.51 -22.60
N ASP A 128 6.49 8.28 -22.60
CA ASP A 128 6.55 9.54 -23.34
C ASP A 128 7.00 9.33 -24.80
N SER A 129 7.42 10.39 -25.48
CA SER A 129 7.83 10.31 -26.88
C SER A 129 9.16 9.58 -27.13
N ASP A 130 10.00 9.41 -26.11
CA ASP A 130 11.34 8.82 -26.20
C ASP A 130 11.67 8.03 -24.92
N PRO A 131 10.98 6.90 -24.68
CA PRO A 131 11.08 6.18 -23.42
C PRO A 131 12.49 5.64 -23.18
N ASP A 132 13.07 6.02 -22.04
CA ASP A 132 14.43 5.68 -21.64
C ASP A 132 14.46 4.59 -20.56
N GLU A 133 15.53 3.79 -20.50
CA GLU A 133 15.63 2.61 -19.63
C GLU A 133 15.57 2.92 -18.12
N ASP A 134 15.92 4.15 -17.73
CA ASP A 134 15.85 4.59 -16.34
C ASP A 134 14.47 5.16 -15.96
N GLU A 135 13.51 5.18 -16.89
CA GLU A 135 12.18 5.74 -16.66
C GLU A 135 11.19 4.73 -16.10
N TYR A 136 10.40 5.18 -15.13
CA TYR A 136 9.40 4.34 -14.49
C TYR A 136 8.29 5.15 -13.82
N VAL A 137 7.20 4.48 -13.46
CA VAL A 137 6.16 4.99 -12.56
C VAL A 137 6.09 4.11 -11.32
N ARG A 138 5.92 4.74 -10.15
CA ARG A 138 5.55 4.05 -8.91
C ARG A 138 4.04 4.03 -8.78
N VAL A 139 3.45 2.87 -9.03
CA VAL A 139 2.02 2.64 -8.84
C VAL A 139 1.78 2.20 -7.40
N ILE A 140 0.89 2.89 -6.70
CA ILE A 140 0.56 2.62 -5.30
C ILE A 140 -0.91 2.25 -5.18
N PHE A 141 -1.21 1.09 -4.62
CA PHE A 141 -2.58 0.63 -4.39
C PHE A 141 -2.90 0.48 -2.91
N ASP A 142 -4.08 0.97 -2.49
CA ASP A 142 -4.62 0.78 -1.15
C ASP A 142 -5.06 -0.69 -0.98
N MET A 143 -4.50 -1.37 0.01
CA MET A 143 -4.87 -2.75 0.38
C MET A 143 -5.88 -2.81 1.54
N GLY A 144 -6.27 -1.65 2.08
CA GLY A 144 -7.16 -1.47 3.22
C GLY A 144 -6.43 -1.38 4.56
N SER A 145 -7.20 -1.20 5.63
CA SER A 145 -6.69 -1.12 7.01
C SER A 145 -6.28 -2.48 7.59
N MET A 146 -6.58 -3.58 6.90
CA MET A 146 -6.21 -4.94 7.28
C MET A 146 -5.77 -5.71 6.04
N LEU A 147 -4.67 -6.45 6.17
CA LEU A 147 -4.17 -7.29 5.09
C LEU A 147 -5.05 -8.53 4.90
N SER A 148 -5.34 -8.82 3.63
CA SER A 148 -6.07 -10.00 3.19
C SER A 148 -5.12 -11.19 3.01
N SER A 149 -5.59 -12.40 3.30
CA SER A 149 -4.88 -13.66 2.98
C SER A 149 -5.15 -14.15 1.55
N LYS A 150 -6.02 -13.47 0.79
CA LYS A 150 -6.30 -13.80 -0.60
C LYS A 150 -5.08 -13.53 -1.50
N SER A 151 -5.06 -14.16 -2.66
CA SER A 151 -4.05 -13.89 -3.69
C SER A 151 -4.09 -12.43 -4.13
N LEU A 152 -2.92 -11.89 -4.47
CA LEU A 152 -2.80 -10.58 -5.11
C LEU A 152 -2.50 -10.81 -6.59
N THR A 153 -3.21 -10.12 -7.47
CA THR A 153 -2.91 -10.13 -8.91
C THR A 153 -2.70 -8.71 -9.40
N ILE A 154 -1.57 -8.45 -10.02
CA ILE A 154 -1.30 -7.20 -10.74
C ILE A 154 -1.40 -7.48 -12.23
N ARG A 155 -2.23 -6.69 -12.90
CA ARG A 155 -2.37 -6.74 -14.36
C ARG A 155 -1.85 -5.43 -14.96
N VAL A 156 -0.99 -5.54 -15.97
CA VAL A 156 -0.50 -4.39 -16.75
C VAL A 156 -0.76 -4.68 -18.23
N ILE A 157 -1.71 -3.94 -18.79
CA ILE A 157 -2.18 -4.13 -20.16
C ILE A 157 -2.13 -2.82 -20.94
N LYS A 158 -1.73 -2.93 -22.21
CA LYS A 158 -1.77 -1.82 -23.17
C LYS A 158 -3.23 -1.43 -23.46
N VAL A 159 -3.49 -0.13 -23.60
CA VAL A 159 -4.83 0.44 -23.89
C VAL A 159 -4.87 1.03 -25.29
#